data_AF-A0A7J3M2J9-F1
#
_entry.id   AF-A0A7J3M2J9-F1
#
_cell.length_a   1.000
_cell.length_b   1.000
_cell.length_c   1.000
_cell.angle_alpha   90.00
_cell.angle_beta   90.00
_cell.angle_gamma   90.00
#
_symmetry.space_group_name_H-M   'P 1'
#
loop_
_entity.id
_entity.type
_entity.pdbx_description
1 polymer ?
#
loop_
_entity_poly.entity_id
_entity_poly.type
_entity_poly.pdbx_seq_one_letter_code
_entity_poly.pdbx_strand_id
1 'polypeptide(L)'
;MFVNSYLDEIRRVLSGEFELIPELLDPEKIRGLFEKDCKTIVEAVQKKSVDIESAKRNFFLLKSYVVTQLLTHCERLRKLAEEKGIKVTTTLGEEDVNDIAIMIDEAEKSLQH
;
A
#
# COMPACT_ATOMS: atom_id res chain seq x y z
N MET A 1 -2.67 15.14 -5.54
CA MET A 1 -2.49 14.34 -4.31
C MET A 1 -2.32 12.90 -4.73
N PHE A 2 -1.19 12.26 -4.40
CA PHE A 2 -0.98 10.83 -4.53
C PHE A 2 -0.83 10.28 -3.11
N VAL A 3 -1.58 9.24 -2.76
CA VAL A 3 -1.60 8.67 -1.41
C VAL A 3 -1.15 7.23 -1.55
N ASN A 4 -0.07 6.88 -0.89
CA ASN A 4 0.41 5.51 -0.79
C ASN A 4 1.22 5.39 0.51
N SER A 5 0.51 5.11 1.61
CA SER A 5 1.10 5.03 2.94
C SER A 5 2.18 3.95 3.01
N TYR A 6 2.04 2.85 2.27
CA TYR A 6 3.06 1.80 2.23
C TYR A 6 4.41 2.29 1.67
N LEU A 7 4.38 3.11 0.61
CA LEU A 7 5.59 3.74 0.07
C LEU A 7 6.21 4.75 1.05
N ASP A 8 5.38 5.47 1.81
CA ASP A 8 5.87 6.39 2.84
C ASP A 8 6.57 5.64 3.99
N GLU A 9 6.04 4.49 4.41
CA GLU A 9 6.69 3.62 5.40
C GLU A 9 8.00 3.01 4.86
N ILE A 10 8.05 2.61 3.58
CA ILE A 10 9.32 2.20 2.94
C ILE A 10 10.35 3.33 3.02
N ARG A 11 9.95 4.58 2.78
CA ARG A 11 10.86 5.73 2.88
C ARG A 11 11.43 5.88 4.30
N ARG A 12 10.63 5.62 5.34
CA ARG A 12 11.08 5.62 6.74
C ARG A 12 12.11 4.53 7.01
N VAL A 13 11.86 3.32 6.54
CA VAL A 13 12.85 2.22 6.59
C VAL A 13 14.15 2.62 5.90
N LEU A 14 14.08 3.18 4.70
CA LEU A 14 15.27 3.63 3.96
C LEU A 14 16.00 4.81 4.65
N SER A 15 15.33 5.53 5.54
CA SER A 15 15.91 6.59 6.36
C SER A 15 16.51 6.08 7.67
N GLY A 16 16.39 4.78 7.97
CA GLY A 16 17.04 4.11 9.10
C GLY A 16 16.10 3.47 10.11
N GLU A 17 14.77 3.62 9.97
CA GLU A 17 13.77 3.01 10.86
C GLU A 17 13.51 1.53 10.50
N PHE A 18 14.55 0.70 10.59
CA PHE A 18 14.52 -0.71 10.14
C PHE A 18 13.56 -1.58 10.96
N GLU A 19 13.23 -1.19 12.20
CA GLU A 19 12.28 -1.85 13.07
C GLU A 19 10.86 -1.96 12.49
N LEU A 20 10.53 -1.15 11.47
CA LEU A 20 9.25 -1.18 10.78
C LEU A 20 9.13 -2.36 9.79
N ILE A 21 10.24 -2.98 9.39
CA ILE A 21 10.25 -4.00 8.33
C ILE A 21 9.30 -5.18 8.61
N PRO A 22 9.22 -5.76 9.83
CA PRO A 22 8.29 -6.85 10.10
C PRO A 22 6.82 -6.47 9.83
N GLU A 23 6.42 -5.25 10.15
CA GLU A 23 5.05 -4.77 9.88
C GLU A 23 4.84 -4.56 8.37
N LEU A 24 5.86 -4.11 7.64
CA LEU A 24 5.80 -3.92 6.19
C LEU A 24 5.93 -5.20 5.36
N LEU A 25 5.96 -6.35 6.02
CA LEU A 25 5.93 -7.69 5.43
C LEU A 25 4.72 -8.51 5.88
N ASP A 26 3.96 -8.00 6.84
CA ASP A 26 2.74 -8.61 7.35
C ASP A 26 1.55 -8.28 6.44
N PRO A 27 0.87 -9.29 5.85
CA PRO A 27 -0.25 -9.08 4.95
C PRO A 27 -1.39 -8.23 5.54
N GLU A 28 -1.74 -8.43 6.81
CA GLU A 28 -2.84 -7.69 7.45
C GLU A 28 -2.47 -6.21 7.62
N LYS A 29 -1.22 -5.93 8.00
CA LYS A 29 -0.72 -4.56 8.15
C LYS A 29 -0.64 -3.85 6.80
N ILE A 30 -0.09 -4.51 5.79
CA ILE A 30 0.00 -3.98 4.43
C ILE A 30 -1.40 -3.67 3.90
N ARG A 31 -2.34 -4.61 4.03
CA ARG A 31 -3.73 -4.42 3.63
C ARG A 31 -4.36 -3.22 4.34
N GLY A 32 -4.16 -3.08 5.65
CA GLY A 32 -4.68 -1.95 6.43
C GLY A 32 -4.16 -0.59 5.97
N LEU A 33 -2.92 -0.51 5.47
CA LEU A 33 -2.37 0.73 4.88
C LEU A 33 -3.12 1.10 3.59
N PHE A 34 -3.33 0.14 2.69
CA PHE A 34 -4.08 0.38 1.46
C PHE A 34 -5.57 0.69 1.72
N GLU A 35 -6.20 0.04 2.69
CA GLU A 35 -7.59 0.36 3.10
C GLU A 35 -7.71 1.81 3.58
N LYS A 36 -6.75 2.27 4.39
CA LYS A 36 -6.68 3.66 4.86
C LYS A 36 -6.48 4.63 3.71
N ASP A 37 -5.63 4.30 2.75
CA ASP A 37 -5.38 5.12 1.55
C ASP A 37 -6.65 5.25 0.71
N CYS A 38 -7.33 4.13 0.42
CA CYS A 38 -8.60 4.10 -0.28
C CYS A 38 -9.64 5.00 0.41
N LYS A 39 -9.82 4.84 1.73
CA LYS A 39 -10.74 5.68 2.51
C LYS A 39 -10.39 7.15 2.43
N THR A 40 -9.10 7.49 2.52
CA THR A 40 -8.61 8.86 2.44
C THR A 40 -8.94 9.49 1.08
N ILE A 41 -8.76 8.74 -0.01
CA ILE A 41 -9.08 9.20 -1.36
C ILE A 41 -10.58 9.44 -1.52
N VAL A 42 -11.42 8.49 -1.08
CA VAL A 42 -12.89 8.63 -1.14
C VAL A 42 -13.37 9.83 -0.32
N GLU A 43 -12.90 9.98 0.91
CA GLU A 43 -13.25 11.12 1.76
C GLU A 43 -12.81 12.46 1.15
N ALA A 44 -11.66 12.49 0.47
CA ALA A 44 -11.16 13.71 -0.17
C ALA A 44 -12.09 14.18 -1.30
N VAL A 45 -12.68 13.24 -2.05
CA VAL A 45 -13.71 13.52 -3.07
C VAL A 45 -15.00 13.99 -2.43
N GLN A 46 -15.49 13.29 -1.40
CA GLN A 46 -16.72 13.66 -0.68
C GLN A 46 -16.64 15.06 -0.07
N LYS A 47 -15.47 15.44 0.45
CA LYS A 47 -15.19 16.78 1.00
C LYS A 47 -14.91 17.83 -0.09
N LYS A 48 -14.99 17.47 -1.39
CA LYS A 48 -14.67 18.32 -2.55
C LYS A 48 -13.25 18.92 -2.51
N SER A 49 -12.34 18.26 -1.80
CA SER A 49 -10.93 18.68 -1.71
C SER A 49 -10.10 18.17 -2.88
N VAL A 50 -10.59 17.14 -3.58
CA VAL A 50 -10.01 16.54 -4.78
C VAL A 50 -11.16 16.22 -5.75
N ASP A 51 -10.96 16.44 -7.05
CA ASP A 51 -11.94 16.07 -8.07
C ASP A 51 -11.93 14.55 -8.38
N ILE A 52 -12.99 14.06 -9.02
CA ILE A 52 -13.15 12.62 -9.30
C ILE A 52 -12.06 12.10 -10.25
N GLU A 53 -11.61 12.89 -11.23
CA GLU A 53 -10.59 12.45 -12.19
C GLU A 53 -9.23 12.27 -11.51
N SER A 54 -8.87 13.22 -10.65
CA SER A 54 -7.68 13.15 -9.79
C SER A 54 -7.73 11.94 -8.85
N ALA A 55 -8.89 11.63 -8.27
CA ALA A 55 -9.07 10.45 -7.42
C ALA A 55 -8.94 9.15 -8.21
N LYS A 56 -9.58 9.03 -9.38
CA LYS A 56 -9.44 7.87 -10.29
C LYS A 56 -7.99 7.66 -10.71
N ARG A 57 -7.26 8.74 -11.01
CA ARG A 57 -5.83 8.66 -11.31
C ARG A 57 -5.03 8.11 -10.12
N ASN A 58 -5.38 8.50 -8.90
CA ASN A 58 -4.73 7.98 -7.70
C ASN A 58 -5.03 6.47 -7.51
N PHE A 59 -6.30 6.05 -7.61
CA PHE A 59 -6.68 4.64 -7.58
C PHE A 59 -5.97 3.80 -8.65
N PHE A 60 -5.89 4.29 -9.89
CA PHE A 60 -5.15 3.63 -10.95
C PHE A 60 -3.67 3.43 -10.60
N LEU A 61 -3.01 4.46 -10.06
CA LEU A 61 -1.61 4.38 -9.64
C LEU A 61 -1.43 3.43 -8.44
N LEU A 62 -2.36 3.45 -7.47
CA LEU A 62 -2.33 2.59 -6.29
C LEU A 62 -2.48 1.11 -6.68
N LYS A 63 -3.46 0.80 -7.53
CA LYS A 63 -3.68 -0.55 -8.06
C LYS A 63 -2.50 -1.02 -8.91
N SER A 64 -1.98 -0.15 -9.78
CA SER A 64 -0.81 -0.48 -10.61
C SER A 64 0.42 -0.78 -9.74
N TYR A 65 0.62 -0.01 -8.67
CA TYR A 65 1.69 -0.24 -7.72
C TYR A 65 1.54 -1.60 -7.02
N VAL A 66 0.34 -1.93 -6.52
CA VAL A 66 0.08 -3.21 -5.85
C VAL A 66 0.40 -4.38 -6.77
N VAL A 67 -0.13 -4.36 -7.99
CA VAL A 67 0.03 -5.48 -8.93
C VAL A 67 1.47 -5.63 -9.44
N THR A 68 2.20 -4.53 -9.62
CA THR A 68 3.51 -4.59 -10.30
C THR A 68 4.72 -4.46 -9.38
N GLN A 69 4.59 -3.80 -8.23
CA GLN A 69 5.72 -3.43 -7.39
C GLN A 69 5.68 -4.01 -5.97
N LEU A 70 4.50 -4.31 -5.42
CA LEU A 70 4.37 -4.65 -3.99
C LEU A 70 5.23 -5.85 -3.59
N LEU A 71 5.13 -6.98 -4.31
CA LEU A 71 5.97 -8.16 -4.04
C LEU A 71 7.47 -7.88 -4.21
N THR A 72 7.82 -7.09 -5.23
CA THR A 72 9.22 -6.71 -5.47
C THR A 72 9.78 -5.89 -4.31
N HIS A 73 8.99 -4.98 -3.75
CA HIS A 73 9.39 -4.19 -2.59
C HIS A 73 9.42 -5.02 -1.30
N CYS A 74 8.45 -5.91 -1.09
CA CYS A 74 8.50 -6.88 0.01
C CYS A 74 9.78 -7.72 -0.03
N GLU A 75 10.17 -8.22 -1.20
CA GLU A 75 11.39 -9.01 -1.37
C GLU A 75 12.66 -8.18 -1.07
N ARG A 76 12.69 -6.90 -1.46
CA ARG A 76 13.79 -6.00 -1.08
C ARG A 76 13.85 -5.75 0.42
N LEU A 77 12.70 -5.55 1.07
CA LEU A 77 12.63 -5.38 2.52
C LEU A 77 13.08 -6.64 3.27
N ARG A 78 12.77 -7.85 2.76
CA ARG A 78 13.28 -9.10 3.34
C ARG A 78 14.79 -9.17 3.30
N LYS A 79 15.41 -8.91 2.14
CA LYS A 79 16.87 -8.88 2.01
C LYS A 79 17.50 -7.88 2.98
N LEU A 80 16.91 -6.70 3.10
CA LEU A 80 17.35 -5.70 4.06
C LEU A 80 17.20 -6.18 5.51
N ALA A 81 16.11 -6.87 5.86
CA ALA A 81 15.92 -7.46 7.19
C ALA A 81 17.02 -8.47 7.51
N GLU A 82 17.36 -9.35 6.55
CA GLU A 82 18.44 -10.34 6.68
C GLU A 82 19.78 -9.65 6.93
N GLU A 83 20.13 -8.62 6.15
CA GLU A 83 21.35 -7.82 6.32
C GLU A 83 21.44 -7.15 7.70
N LYS A 84 20.29 -6.78 8.26
CA LYS A 84 20.19 -6.11 9.57
C LYS A 84 19.97 -7.08 10.73
N GLY A 85 19.87 -8.39 10.48
CA GLY A 85 19.60 -9.39 11.51
C GLY A 85 18.19 -9.29 12.12
N ILE A 86 17.23 -8.73 11.40
CA ILE A 86 15.84 -8.56 11.83
C ILE A 86 15.05 -9.83 11.50
N LYS A 87 14.40 -10.40 12.51
CA LYS A 87 13.60 -11.61 12.33
C LYS A 87 12.27 -11.27 11.66
N VAL A 88 12.01 -11.91 10.53
CA VAL A 88 10.73 -11.84 9.80
C VAL A 88 10.08 -13.22 9.84
N THR A 89 8.79 -13.28 10.20
CA THR A 89 8.03 -14.54 10.30
C THR A 89 6.88 -14.63 9.31
N THR A 90 6.45 -13.50 8.75
CA THR A 90 5.29 -13.37 7.88
C THR A 90 5.71 -12.79 6.54
N THR A 91 4.89 -13.10 5.53
CA THR A 91 5.33 -13.12 4.16
C THR A 91 4.13 -12.89 3.26
N LEU A 92 4.04 -11.69 2.66
CA LEU A 92 3.04 -11.40 1.62
C LEU A 92 3.18 -12.35 0.41
N GLY A 93 2.07 -12.95 -0.01
CA GLY A 93 1.94 -13.81 -1.18
C GLY A 93 1.12 -13.18 -2.31
N GLU A 94 0.96 -13.93 -3.42
CA GLU A 94 0.20 -13.48 -4.59
C GLU A 94 -1.31 -13.33 -4.30
N GLU A 95 -1.87 -14.20 -3.45
CA GLU A 95 -3.28 -14.12 -3.03
C GLU A 95 -3.56 -12.80 -2.29
N ASP A 96 -2.67 -12.41 -1.36
CA ASP A 96 -2.80 -11.15 -0.62
C ASP A 96 -2.76 -9.93 -1.57
N VAL A 97 -1.87 -9.96 -2.57
CA VAL A 97 -1.77 -8.90 -3.59
C VAL A 97 -3.06 -8.80 -4.39
N ASN A 98 -3.62 -9.93 -4.79
CA ASN A 98 -4.88 -9.99 -5.53
C ASN A 98 -6.03 -9.44 -4.68
N ASP A 99 -6.12 -9.83 -3.40
CA ASP A 99 -7.15 -9.36 -2.47
C ASP A 99 -7.05 -7.84 -2.26
N ILE A 100 -5.84 -7.31 -2.09
CA ILE A 100 -5.62 -5.86 -1.99
C ILE A 100 -6.05 -5.17 -3.30
N ALA A 101 -5.71 -5.72 -4.46
CA ALA A 101 -6.07 -5.14 -5.74
C ALA A 101 -7.60 -5.11 -5.97
N ILE A 102 -8.31 -6.16 -5.55
CA ILE A 102 -9.78 -6.22 -5.58
C ILE A 102 -10.37 -5.16 -4.66
N MET A 103 -9.88 -5.04 -3.43
CA MET A 103 -10.34 -4.04 -2.47
C MET A 103 -10.15 -2.60 -2.97
N ILE A 104 -9.04 -2.31 -3.66
CA ILE A 104 -8.80 -1.02 -4.31
C ILE A 104 -9.82 -0.77 -5.45
N ASP A 105 -10.12 -1.79 -6.25
CA ASP A 105 -11.08 -1.70 -7.37
C ASP A 105 -12.52 -1.45 -6.87
N GLU A 106 -12.91 -2.09 -5.77
CA GLU A 106 -14.20 -1.88 -5.10
C GLU A 106 -14.31 -0.44 -4.55
N ALA A 107 -13.25 0.05 -3.92
CA ALA A 107 -13.20 1.42 -3.43
C ALA A 107 -13.29 2.45 -4.58
N GLU A 108 -12.60 2.21 -5.70
CA GLU A 108 -12.70 3.09 -6.89
C GLU A 108 -14.13 3.13 -7.45
N LYS A 109 -14.81 1.98 -7.55
CA LYS A 109 -16.21 1.89 -8.03
C LYS A 109 -17.18 2.66 -7.15
N SER A 110 -16.91 2.77 -5.85
CA SER A 110 -17.75 3.55 -4.92
C SER A 110 -17.80 5.05 -5.25
N LEU A 111 -16.84 5.58 -6.02
CA LEU A 111 -16.87 6.98 -6.48
C LEU A 111 -17.94 7.27 -7.54
N GLN A 112 -18.56 6.23 -8.12
CA GLN A 112 -19.55 6.37 -9.21
C GLN A 112 -21.00 6.40 -8.70
N HIS A 113 -21.21 6.21 -7.40
CA HIS A 113 -22.51 6.22 -6.71
C HIS A 113 -22.58 7.37 -5.70
#